data_AF-A0A3G3GVH0-F1
#
_entry.id   AF-A0A3G3GVH0-F1
#
_cell.length_a   1.000
_cell.length_b   1.000
_cell.length_c   1.000
_cell.angle_alpha   90.00
_cell.angle_beta   90.00
_cell.angle_gamma   90.00
#
_symmetry.space_group_name_H-M   'P 1'
#
loop_
_entity.id
_entity.type
_entity.pdbx_description
1 polymer ?
#
loop_
_entity_poly.entity_id
_entity_poly.type
_entity_poly.pdbx_seq_one_letter_code
_entity_poly.pdbx_strand_id
1 'polypeptide(L)'
;MLQEFKKFIAQGNVLDLAVGVLVGAAFGKVVTAFMDDIINPVVGLAVGGVDLSALKIVLKAADPATQTAEVAIRYGSFINVGIQFLITMWVIFLIVKAANKAKLSNSLAPKE
;
A
#
# COMPACT_ATOMS: atom_id res chain seq x y z
N MET A 1 25.55 14.43 -23.09
CA MET A 1 24.36 13.56 -22.89
C MET A 1 24.68 12.26 -22.13
N LEU A 2 25.22 11.19 -22.73
CA LEU A 2 25.44 9.92 -22.01
C LEU A 2 26.44 10.00 -20.85
N GLN A 3 27.54 10.76 -21.00
CA GLN A 3 28.50 10.96 -19.92
C GLN A 3 27.94 11.84 -18.79
N GLU A 4 27.15 12.86 -19.14
CA GLU A 4 26.46 13.73 -18.17
C GLU A 4 25.37 12.97 -17.42
N PHE A 5 24.63 12.11 -18.12
CA PHE A 5 23.66 11.21 -17.53
C PHE A 5 24.31 10.22 -16.57
N LYS A 6 25.44 9.61 -16.97
CA LYS A 6 26.23 8.73 -16.08
C LYS A 6 26.73 9.48 -14.84
N LYS A 7 27.15 10.73 -15.00
CA LYS A 7 27.60 11.59 -13.89
C LYS A 7 26.44 12.00 -12.97
N PHE A 8 25.25 12.18 -13.51
CA PHE A 8 24.02 12.48 -12.77
C PHE A 8 23.54 11.29 -11.94
N ILE A 9 23.41 10.09 -12.53
CA ILE A 9 23.00 8.89 -11.79
C ILE A 9 24.04 8.42 -10.77
N ALA A 10 25.32 8.75 -10.98
CA ALA A 10 26.39 8.46 -10.03
C ALA A 10 26.38 9.39 -8.80
N GLN A 11 25.51 10.40 -8.76
CA GLN A 11 25.32 11.19 -7.55
C GLN A 11 24.58 10.34 -6.52
N GLY A 12 25.24 10.05 -5.38
CA GLY A 12 24.69 9.20 -4.31
C GLY A 12 23.29 9.65 -3.83
N ASN A 13 23.05 10.96 -3.70
CA ASN A 13 21.74 11.50 -3.32
C ASN A 13 20.61 11.14 -4.31
N VAL A 14 20.91 11.04 -5.61
CA VAL A 14 19.92 10.65 -6.64
C VAL A 14 19.69 9.14 -6.60
N LEU A 15 20.75 8.36 -6.41
CA LEU A 15 20.66 6.91 -6.33
C LEU A 15 19.87 6.45 -5.09
N ASP A 16 20.16 7.02 -3.92
CA ASP A 16 19.47 6.71 -2.66
C ASP A 16 17.98 7.09 -2.73
N LEU A 17 17.67 8.25 -3.32
CA LEU A 17 16.31 8.68 -3.58
C LEU A 17 15.59 7.70 -4.52
N ALA A 18 16.22 7.32 -5.62
CA ALA A 18 15.65 6.41 -6.60
C ALA A 18 15.34 5.04 -5.99
N VAL A 19 16.28 4.50 -5.21
CA VAL A 19 16.09 3.24 -4.48
C VAL A 19 14.96 3.36 -3.46
N GLY A 20 14.91 4.45 -2.69
CA GLY A 20 13.83 4.71 -1.72
C GLY A 20 12.44 4.72 -2.36
N VAL A 21 12.29 5.39 -3.51
CA VAL A 21 11.01 5.46 -4.24
C VAL A 21 10.64 4.10 -4.84
N LEU A 22 11.59 3.39 -5.46
CA LEU A 22 11.37 2.06 -6.03
C LEU A 22 10.92 1.04 -4.98
N VAL A 23 11.64 1.00 -3.85
CA VAL A 23 11.31 0.10 -2.74
C VAL A 23 9.98 0.49 -2.11
N GLY A 24 9.70 1.79 -1.92
CA GLY A 24 8.42 2.27 -1.42
C GLY A 24 7.24 1.88 -2.31
N ALA A 25 7.38 2.03 -3.63
CA ALA A 25 6.35 1.63 -4.59
C ALA A 25 6.12 0.11 -4.62
N ALA A 26 7.21 -0.68 -4.57
CA ALA A 26 7.11 -2.15 -4.51
C ALA A 26 6.46 -2.61 -3.20
N PHE A 27 6.82 -2.00 -2.08
CA PHE A 27 6.26 -2.32 -0.78
C PHE A 27 4.75 -2.02 -0.70
N GLY A 28 4.31 -0.90 -1.26
CA GLY A 28 2.88 -0.58 -1.36
C GLY A 28 2.09 -1.70 -2.05
N LYS A 29 2.61 -2.26 -3.14
CA LYS A 29 1.99 -3.40 -3.84
C LYS A 29 1.92 -4.67 -2.99
N VAL A 30 2.96 -4.95 -2.19
CA VAL A 30 2.96 -6.10 -1.26
C VAL A 30 1.84 -5.95 -0.24
N VAL A 31 1.63 -4.75 0.30
CA VAL A 31 0.53 -4.50 1.24
C VAL A 31 -0.83 -4.57 0.55
N THR A 32 -0.96 -4.07 -0.68
CA THR A 32 -2.18 -4.25 -1.49
C THR A 32 -2.52 -5.73 -1.67
N ALA A 33 -1.56 -6.53 -2.12
CA ALA A 33 -1.76 -7.97 -2.32
C ALA A 33 -2.11 -8.68 -1.00
N PHE A 34 -1.48 -8.32 0.12
CA PHE A 34 -1.85 -8.85 1.42
C PHE A 34 -3.29 -8.52 1.80
N MET A 35 -3.74 -7.29 1.52
CA MET A 35 -5.14 -6.92 1.75
C MET A 35 -6.05 -7.75 0.84
N ASP A 36 -5.83 -7.71 -0.46
CA ASP A 36 -6.72 -8.26 -1.47
C ASP A 36 -6.79 -9.80 -1.44
N ASP A 37 -5.66 -10.47 -1.21
CA ASP A 37 -5.57 -11.93 -1.32
C ASP A 37 -5.75 -12.63 0.03
N ILE A 38 -5.56 -11.95 1.17
CA ILE A 38 -5.63 -12.56 2.50
C ILE A 38 -6.74 -11.94 3.35
N ILE A 39 -6.75 -10.62 3.52
CA ILE A 39 -7.72 -9.95 4.42
C ILE A 39 -9.12 -9.95 3.80
N ASN A 40 -9.27 -9.56 2.53
CA ASN A 40 -10.56 -9.50 1.86
C ASN A 40 -11.29 -10.85 1.84
N PRO A 41 -10.67 -12.00 1.49
CA PRO A 41 -11.34 -13.29 1.53
C PRO A 41 -11.75 -13.71 2.95
N VAL A 42 -10.91 -13.45 3.95
CA VAL A 42 -11.21 -13.79 5.35
C VAL A 42 -12.39 -12.96 5.88
N VAL A 43 -12.39 -11.65 5.61
CA VAL A 43 -13.51 -10.79 6.00
C VAL A 43 -14.76 -11.11 5.18
N GLY A 44 -14.61 -11.38 3.88
CA GLY A 44 -15.69 -11.80 3.00
C GLY A 44 -16.38 -13.06 3.52
N LEU A 45 -15.62 -14.08 3.93
CA LEU A 45 -16.17 -15.28 4.57
C LEU A 45 -16.90 -14.96 5.89
N ALA A 46 -16.38 -14.06 6.71
CA ALA A 46 -16.99 -13.66 7.98
C ALA A 46 -18.32 -12.90 7.80
N VAL A 47 -18.49 -12.16 6.69
CA VAL A 47 -19.68 -11.34 6.39
C VAL A 47 -20.67 -12.06 5.45
N GLY A 48 -20.48 -13.37 5.22
CA GLY A 48 -21.42 -14.19 4.42
C GLY A 48 -21.11 -14.24 2.92
N GLY A 49 -19.84 -14.12 2.54
CA GLY A 49 -19.36 -14.22 1.15
C GLY A 49 -19.35 -12.90 0.37
N VAL A 50 -19.54 -11.76 1.04
CA VAL A 50 -19.59 -10.45 0.37
C VAL A 50 -18.19 -9.84 0.31
N ASP A 51 -17.71 -9.56 -0.90
CA ASP A 51 -16.50 -8.77 -1.09
C ASP A 51 -16.75 -7.33 -0.61
N LEU A 52 -15.99 -6.89 0.40
CA LEU A 52 -16.05 -5.52 0.92
C LEU A 52 -15.88 -4.49 -0.18
N SER A 53 -15.02 -4.74 -1.17
CA SER A 53 -14.77 -3.85 -2.29
C SER A 53 -15.94 -3.75 -3.27
N ALA A 54 -16.82 -4.75 -3.28
CA ALA A 54 -18.02 -4.80 -4.12
C ALA A 54 -19.22 -4.06 -3.50
N LEU A 55 -19.13 -3.66 -2.23
CA LEU A 55 -20.18 -2.90 -1.57
C LEU A 55 -20.35 -1.52 -2.23
N LYS A 56 -21.50 -1.34 -2.88
CA LYS A 56 -21.89 -0.11 -3.55
C LYS A 56 -23.36 0.20 -3.34
N ILE A 57 -23.70 1.49 -3.24
CA ILE A 57 -25.07 1.98 -3.29
C ILE A 57 -25.29 2.54 -4.69
N VAL A 58 -26.21 1.94 -5.45
CA VAL A 58 -26.56 2.38 -6.80
C VAL A 58 -27.53 3.55 -6.71
N LEU A 59 -27.11 4.72 -7.18
CA LEU A 59 -27.93 5.93 -7.24
C LEU A 59 -28.74 6.00 -8.54
N LYS A 60 -28.15 5.51 -9.64
CA LYS A 60 -28.80 5.39 -10.94
C LYS A 60 -28.36 4.08 -11.61
N ALA A 61 -29.33 3.20 -11.88
CA ALA A 61 -29.07 1.97 -12.61
C ALA A 61 -28.56 2.27 -14.03
N ALA A 62 -27.67 1.43 -14.54
CA ALA A 62 -27.28 1.49 -15.94
C ALA A 62 -28.51 1.23 -16.82
N ASP A 63 -28.68 2.03 -17.86
CA ASP A 63 -29.69 1.80 -18.88
C ASP A 63 -29.01 1.32 -20.17
N PRO A 64 -29.18 0.03 -20.54
CA PRO A 64 -28.59 -0.53 -21.75
C PRO A 64 -29.10 0.11 -23.03
N ALA A 65 -30.31 0.69 -23.02
CA ALA A 65 -30.91 1.31 -24.21
C ALA A 65 -30.29 2.68 -24.53
N THR A 66 -29.76 3.38 -23.53
CA THR A 66 -29.14 4.71 -23.67
C THR A 66 -27.62 4.69 -23.51
N GLN A 67 -27.01 3.52 -23.34
CA GLN A 67 -25.57 3.35 -23.03
C GLN A 67 -25.12 4.17 -21.81
N THR A 68 -26.02 4.46 -20.86
CA THR A 68 -25.66 5.24 -19.69
C THR A 68 -25.03 4.36 -18.63
N ALA A 69 -23.82 4.73 -18.20
CA ALA A 69 -23.10 4.01 -17.15
C ALA A 69 -23.84 4.12 -15.81
N GLU A 70 -23.76 3.04 -15.02
CA GLU A 70 -24.25 3.01 -13.64
C GLU A 70 -23.57 4.09 -12.80
N VAL A 71 -24.36 4.88 -12.07
CA VAL A 71 -23.83 5.82 -11.08
C VAL A 71 -24.02 5.19 -9.71
N ALA A 72 -22.92 4.75 -9.10
CA ALA A 72 -22.92 4.12 -7.80
C ALA A 72 -21.84 4.68 -6.88
N ILE A 73 -22.18 4.87 -5.61
CA ILE A 73 -21.23 5.19 -4.56
C ILE A 73 -20.60 3.88 -4.08
N ARG A 74 -19.33 3.67 -4.38
CA ARG A 74 -18.55 2.48 -4.02
C ARG A 74 -17.90 2.65 -2.64
N TYR A 75 -18.73 2.77 -1.60
CA TYR A 75 -18.26 2.96 -0.23
C TYR A 75 -17.41 1.79 0.26
N GLY A 76 -17.64 0.58 -0.25
CA GLY A 76 -16.85 -0.59 0.02
C GLY A 76 -15.38 -0.44 -0.33
N SER A 77 -15.09 0.08 -1.53
CA SER A 77 -13.72 0.34 -1.98
C SER A 77 -13.03 1.41 -1.11
N PHE A 78 -13.78 2.43 -0.66
CA PHE A 78 -13.22 3.44 0.25
C PHE A 78 -12.83 2.85 1.61
N ILE A 79 -13.70 2.02 2.20
CA ILE A 79 -13.41 1.31 3.45
C ILE A 79 -12.20 0.38 3.26
N ASN A 80 -12.12 -0.31 2.13
CA ASN A 80 -11.01 -1.18 1.79
C ASN A 80 -9.66 -0.43 1.83
N VAL A 81 -9.57 0.67 1.08
CA VAL A 81 -8.37 1.51 1.04
C VAL A 81 -8.05 2.09 2.42
N GLY A 82 -9.06 2.45 3.21
CA GLY A 82 -8.88 2.91 4.59
C GLY A 82 -8.25 1.84 5.50
N ILE A 83 -8.72 0.59 5.41
CA ILE A 83 -8.16 -0.54 6.16
C ILE A 83 -6.73 -0.83 5.69
N GLN A 84 -6.49 -0.84 4.38
CA GLN A 84 -5.17 -1.03 3.81
C GLN A 84 -4.17 0.01 4.33
N PHE A 85 -4.59 1.28 4.40
CA PHE A 85 -3.78 2.36 4.94
C PHE A 85 -3.44 2.15 6.42
N LEU A 86 -4.42 1.73 7.25
CA LEU A 86 -4.20 1.40 8.67
C LEU A 86 -3.18 0.26 8.84
N ILE A 87 -3.31 -0.81 8.06
CA ILE A 87 -2.36 -1.94 8.07
C ILE A 87 -0.97 -1.45 7.65
N THR A 88 -0.87 -0.66 6.59
CA THR A 88 0.40 -0.12 6.10
C THR A 88 1.10 0.71 7.18
N MET A 89 0.37 1.62 7.85
CA MET A 89 0.92 2.41 8.96
C MET A 89 1.39 1.52 10.11
N TRP A 90 0.63 0.49 10.46
CA TRP A 90 1.01 -0.45 11.51
C TRP A 90 2.31 -1.18 11.19
N VAL A 91 2.47 -1.66 9.96
CA VAL A 91 3.69 -2.36 9.53
C VAL A 91 4.88 -1.40 9.51
N ILE A 92 4.72 -0.18 8.97
CA ILE A 92 5.79 0.84 8.99
C ILE A 92 6.20 1.13 10.44
N PHE A 93 5.24 1.28 11.36
CA PHE A 93 5.53 1.47 12.78
C PHE A 93 6.35 0.32 13.37
N LEU A 94 6.02 -0.94 13.06
CA LEU A 94 6.79 -2.10 13.50
C LEU A 94 8.22 -2.10 12.95
N ILE A 95 8.39 -1.76 11.67
CA ILE A 95 9.72 -1.67 11.03
C ILE A 95 10.55 -0.57 11.69
N VAL A 96 9.98 0.63 11.89
CA VAL A 96 10.67 1.73 12.57
C VAL A 96 11.03 1.37 14.01
N LYS A 97 10.10 0.71 14.74
CA LYS A 97 10.35 0.22 16.09
C LYS A 97 11.49 -0.82 16.13
N ALA A 98 11.51 -1.75 15.18
CA ALA A 98 12.57 -2.75 15.07
C ALA A 98 13.92 -2.11 14.70
N ALA A 99 13.95 -1.18 13.75
CA ALA A 99 15.13 -0.43 13.37
C ALA A 99 15.68 0.41 14.54
N ASN A 100 14.81 1.08 15.29
CA ASN A 100 15.19 1.83 16.49
C ASN A 100 15.76 0.90 17.57
N LYS A 101 15.15 -0.28 17.78
CA LYS A 101 15.68 -1.30 18.72
C LYS A 101 17.05 -1.83 18.28
N ALA A 102 17.25 -2.08 16.98
CA ALA A 102 18.54 -2.55 16.44
C ALA A 102 19.64 -1.48 16.55
N LYS A 103 19.31 -0.21 16.27
CA LYS A 103 20.25 0.91 16.47
C LYS A 103 20.59 1.12 17.95
N LEU A 104 19.63 0.91 18.86
CA LEU A 104 19.88 0.94 20.31
C LEU A 104 20.79 -0.23 20.75
N SER A 105 20.64 -1.41 20.15
CA SER A 105 21.51 -2.58 20.43
C SER A 105 22.97 -2.36 20.01
N ASN A 106 23.22 -1.58 18.96
CA ASN A 106 24.59 -1.25 18.53
C ASN A 106 25.25 -0.17 19.41
N SER A 107 24.48 0.53 20.26
CA SER A 107 24.98 1.55 21.20
C SER A 107 25.22 1.01 22.62
N LEU A 108 24.87 -0.25 22.88
CA LEU A 108 24.96 -0.89 24.20
C LEU A 108 25.93 -2.09 24.21
N ALA A 109 26.67 -2.32 23.13
CA ALA A 109 27.86 -3.18 23.23
C ALA A 109 28.84 -2.48 24.18
N PRO A 110 29.16 -3.06 25.35
CA PRO A 110 30.17 -2.49 26.23
C PRO A 110 31.47 -2.39 25.40
N LYS A 111 32.05 -1.19 25.35
CA LYS A 111 33.44 -1.06 24.94
C LYS A 111 34.26 -1.76 26.02
N GLU A 112 34.72 -2.98 25.75
CA GLU A 112 35.89 -3.55 26.40
C GLU A 112 37.16 -2.91 25.84
#